data_AF-A0A5M4FGX6-F1
#
_entry.id   AF-A0A5M4FGX6-F1
#
_cell.length_a   1.000
_cell.length_b   1.000
_cell.length_c   1.000
_cell.angle_alpha   90.00
_cell.angle_beta   90.00
_cell.angle_gamma   90.00
#
_symmetry.space_group_name_H-M   'P 1'
#
loop_
_entity.id
_entity.type
_entity.pdbx_description
1 polymer ?
#
loop_
_entity_poly.entity_id
_entity_poly.type
_entity_poly.pdbx_seq_one_letter_code
_entity_poly.pdbx_strand_id
1 'polypeptide(L)'
;MGEASSTPGGPPGRDDAALVAARAALIELRENGSPVVGHENVDEILTISARRWRSYERRHSTHPGHLDTRIEDLAKGLRDHFEEQPGLTGPIMEDYRFLASVLAAHMPRL
;
A
#
# COMPACT_ATOMS: atom_id res chain seq x y z
N MET A 1 -23.54 -37.84 -3.51
CA MET A 1 -24.09 -37.06 -2.36
C MET A 1 -23.10 -37.16 -1.22
N GLY A 2 -22.48 -36.13 -0.69
CA GLY A 2 -22.41 -34.72 -1.01
C GLY A 2 -21.17 -34.20 -0.28
N GLU A 3 -20.34 -33.41 -0.96
CA GLU A 3 -19.18 -32.78 -0.35
C GLU A 3 -19.67 -31.71 0.63
N ALA A 4 -19.52 -31.98 1.92
CA ALA A 4 -19.80 -31.01 2.97
C ALA A 4 -18.66 -29.99 3.01
N SER A 5 -18.93 -28.87 2.36
CA SER A 5 -18.42 -27.52 2.60
C SER A 5 -17.50 -27.36 3.81
N SER A 6 -16.20 -27.25 3.55
CA SER A 6 -15.29 -26.60 4.47
C SER A 6 -15.33 -25.10 4.20
N THR A 7 -16.12 -24.36 4.98
CA THR A 7 -16.00 -22.91 5.07
C THR A 7 -15.22 -22.60 6.35
N PRO A 8 -13.95 -22.15 6.31
CA PRO A 8 -13.38 -21.46 7.45
C PRO A 8 -13.71 -19.96 7.30
N GLY A 9 -14.98 -19.61 7.55
CA GLY A 9 -15.46 -18.23 7.55
C GLY A 9 -15.17 -17.54 8.87
N GLY A 10 -13.91 -17.56 9.33
CA GLY A 10 -13.49 -16.68 10.41
C GLY A 10 -13.48 -15.23 9.91
N PRO A 11 -13.71 -14.22 10.77
CA PRO A 11 -13.50 -12.84 10.37
C PRO A 11 -12.06 -12.70 9.86
N PRO A 12 -11.83 -11.94 8.77
CA PRO A 12 -10.48 -11.72 8.26
C PRO A 12 -9.58 -11.22 9.39
N GLY A 13 -8.31 -11.66 9.39
CA GLY A 13 -7.34 -11.10 10.33
C GLY A 13 -7.29 -9.58 10.18
N ARG A 14 -6.90 -8.85 11.23
CA ARG A 14 -6.80 -7.38 11.19
C ARG A 14 -5.99 -6.89 9.97
N ASP A 15 -4.93 -7.62 9.63
CA ASP A 15 -4.09 -7.37 8.46
C ASP A 15 -4.84 -7.60 7.14
N ASP A 16 -5.65 -8.65 7.05
CA ASP A 16 -6.45 -8.95 5.85
C ASP A 16 -7.51 -7.87 5.62
N ALA A 17 -8.18 -7.43 6.70
CA ALA A 17 -9.16 -6.34 6.63
C ALA A 17 -8.50 -5.01 6.20
N ALA A 18 -7.29 -4.73 6.69
CA ALA A 18 -6.49 -3.58 6.27
C ALA A 18 -6.14 -3.63 4.79
N LEU A 19 -5.73 -4.80 4.27
CA LEU A 19 -5.42 -4.96 2.84
C LEU A 19 -6.65 -4.84 1.95
N VAL A 20 -7.81 -5.34 2.39
CA VAL A 20 -9.08 -5.16 1.68
C VAL A 20 -9.47 -3.68 1.61
N ALA A 21 -9.35 -2.94 2.72
CA ALA A 21 -9.63 -1.51 2.76
C ALA A 21 -8.66 -0.71 1.88
N ALA A 22 -7.37 -1.02 1.95
CA ALA A 22 -6.35 -0.41 1.10
C ALA A 22 -6.64 -0.66 -0.40
N ARG A 23 -7.08 -1.87 -0.76
CA ARG A 23 -7.48 -2.20 -2.13
C ARG A 23 -8.67 -1.38 -2.60
N ALA A 24 -9.69 -1.23 -1.76
CA ALA A 24 -10.85 -0.40 -2.07
C ALA A 24 -10.47 1.07 -2.32
N ALA A 25 -9.57 1.61 -1.49
CA ALA A 25 -9.07 2.98 -1.67
C ALA A 25 -8.29 3.16 -2.99
N LEU A 26 -7.49 2.17 -3.41
CA LEU A 26 -6.81 2.22 -4.71
C LEU A 26 -7.80 2.20 -5.89
N ILE A 27 -8.86 1.40 -5.78
CA ILE A 27 -9.93 1.36 -6.80
C ILE A 27 -10.60 2.72 -6.92
N GLU A 28 -10.91 3.37 -5.80
CA GLU A 28 -11.49 4.71 -5.76
C GLU A 28 -10.55 5.76 -6.37
N LEU A 29 -9.27 5.74 -6.00
CA LEU A 29 -8.27 6.65 -6.57
C LEU A 29 -8.16 6.51 -8.09
N ARG A 30 -8.19 5.28 -8.59
CA ARG A 30 -8.20 5.00 -10.03
C ARG A 30 -9.45 5.55 -10.70
N GLU A 31 -10.63 5.30 -10.13
CA GLU A 31 -11.91 5.80 -10.67
C GLU A 31 -11.97 7.32 -10.70
N ASN A 32 -11.27 7.99 -9.79
CA ASN A 32 -11.10 9.44 -9.76
C ASN A 32 -9.97 9.98 -10.66
N GLY A 33 -9.33 9.13 -11.48
CA GLY A 33 -8.33 9.53 -12.45
C GLY A 33 -6.92 9.73 -11.91
N SER A 34 -6.54 9.01 -10.84
CA SER A 34 -5.18 9.06 -10.31
C SER A 34 -4.13 8.76 -11.40
N PRO A 35 -3.09 9.59 -11.55
CA PRO A 35 -2.08 9.41 -12.59
C PRO A 35 -1.12 8.24 -12.32
N VAL A 36 -1.06 7.74 -11.09
CA VAL A 36 -0.12 6.69 -10.65
C VAL A 36 -0.77 5.34 -10.36
N VAL A 37 -2.11 5.27 -10.41
CA VAL A 37 -2.86 4.01 -10.18
C VAL A 37 -3.52 3.56 -11.48
N GLY A 38 -2.84 2.66 -12.20
CA GLY A 38 -3.32 1.99 -13.40
C GLY A 38 -4.21 0.77 -13.08
N HIS A 39 -4.82 0.18 -14.10
CA HIS A 39 -5.68 -0.99 -13.92
C HIS A 39 -4.87 -2.26 -13.58
N GLU A 40 -3.67 -2.34 -14.14
CA GLU A 40 -2.74 -3.45 -14.04
C GLU A 40 -1.90 -3.44 -12.75
N ASN A 41 -1.82 -2.30 -12.04
CA ASN A 41 -0.86 -2.13 -10.96
C ASN A 41 -1.47 -2.16 -9.54
N VAL A 42 -2.79 -2.27 -9.36
CA VAL A 42 -3.43 -2.27 -8.02
C VAL A 42 -2.87 -3.35 -7.09
N ASP A 43 -2.85 -4.60 -7.54
CA ASP A 43 -2.40 -5.72 -6.70
C ASP A 43 -0.88 -5.67 -6.45
N GLU A 44 -0.12 -5.12 -7.41
CA GLU A 44 1.32 -4.90 -7.28
C GLU A 44 1.64 -3.77 -6.29
N ILE A 45 0.94 -2.62 -6.39
CA ILE A 45 1.03 -1.51 -5.44
C ILE A 45 0.76 -2.02 -4.02
N LEU A 46 -0.30 -2.82 -3.81
CA LEU A 46 -0.61 -3.39 -2.50
C LEU A 46 0.52 -4.27 -1.98
N THR A 47 1.03 -5.17 -2.83
CA THR A 47 2.09 -6.11 -2.46
C THR A 47 3.36 -5.37 -2.03
N ILE A 48 3.79 -4.38 -2.82
CA ILE A 48 4.98 -3.57 -2.52
C ILE A 48 4.77 -2.76 -1.26
N SER A 49 3.59 -2.15 -1.12
CA SER A 49 3.26 -1.29 0.01
C SER A 49 3.26 -2.07 1.32
N ALA A 50 2.59 -3.22 1.37
CA ALA A 50 2.57 -4.09 2.54
C ALA A 50 3.98 -4.56 2.93
N ARG A 51 4.79 -4.97 1.95
CA ARG A 51 6.18 -5.41 2.17
C ARG A 51 7.04 -4.27 2.74
N ARG A 52 6.98 -3.08 2.14
CA ARG A 52 7.76 -1.92 2.58
C ARG A 52 7.32 -1.41 3.94
N TRP A 53 6.00 -1.36 4.17
CA TRP A 53 5.43 -0.95 5.45
C TRP A 53 5.95 -1.83 6.59
N ARG A 54 5.87 -3.16 6.45
CA ARG A 54 6.40 -4.12 7.45
C ARG A 54 7.93 -4.05 7.57
N SER A 55 8.65 -3.83 6.47
CA SER A 55 10.11 -3.73 6.48
C SER A 55 10.62 -2.50 7.23
N TYR A 56 9.96 -1.35 7.06
CA TYR A 56 10.33 -0.12 7.75
C TYR A 56 10.31 -0.31 9.27
N GLU A 57 9.25 -0.92 9.78
CA GLU A 57 9.07 -1.16 11.21
C GLU A 57 10.08 -2.13 11.79
N ARG A 58 10.38 -3.23 11.09
CA ARG A 58 11.45 -4.15 11.52
C ARG A 58 12.80 -3.45 11.64
N ARG A 59 13.09 -2.47 10.77
CA ARG A 59 14.33 -1.68 10.80
C ARG A 59 14.34 -0.60 11.88
N HIS A 60 13.17 -0.14 12.30
CA HIS A 60 13.00 0.98 13.23
C HIS A 60 12.29 0.57 14.52
N SER A 61 12.34 -0.72 14.87
CA SER A 61 11.62 -1.28 16.02
C SER A 61 12.04 -0.68 17.37
N THR A 62 13.26 -0.14 17.45
CA THR A 62 13.79 0.55 18.64
C THR A 62 13.50 2.05 18.66
N HIS A 63 13.23 2.66 17.50
CA HIS A 63 12.93 4.09 17.35
C HIS A 63 11.88 4.24 16.24
N PRO A 64 10.58 4.07 16.55
CA PRO A 64 9.55 4.20 15.53
C PRO A 64 9.62 5.61 14.94
N GLY A 65 10.06 5.69 13.68
CA GLY A 65 10.13 6.96 12.97
C GLY A 65 8.74 7.59 12.84
N HIS A 66 8.71 8.92 12.65
CA HIS A 66 7.46 9.65 12.47
C HIS A 66 6.67 9.09 11.28
N LEU A 67 5.33 9.14 11.38
CA LEU A 67 4.43 8.67 10.31
C LEU A 67 4.81 9.26 8.95
N ASP A 68 5.15 10.56 8.91
CA ASP A 68 5.57 11.26 7.70
C ASP A 68 6.84 10.66 7.08
N THR A 69 7.79 10.21 7.90
CA THR A 69 9.00 9.52 7.43
C THR A 69 8.67 8.16 6.81
N ARG A 70 7.68 7.45 7.37
CA ARG A 70 7.22 6.17 6.83
C ARG A 70 6.44 6.35 5.52
N ILE A 71 5.61 7.39 5.44
CA ILE A 71 4.93 7.79 4.20
C ILE A 71 5.95 8.15 3.12
N GLU A 72 6.99 8.93 3.44
CA GLU A 72 8.03 9.30 2.48
C GLU A 72 8.87 8.08 2.03
N ASP A 73 9.21 7.14 2.92
CA ASP A 73 9.89 5.88 2.57
C ASP A 73 9.04 5.01 1.63
N LEU A 74 7.73 4.95 1.88
CA LEU A 74 6.78 4.25 1.02
C LEU A 74 6.64 4.93 -0.34
N ALA A 75 6.47 6.25 -0.38
CA ALA A 75 6.32 7.02 -1.62
C ALA A 75 7.54 6.86 -2.54
N LYS A 76 8.75 7.03 -1.98
CA LYS A 76 10.01 6.78 -2.71
C LYS A 76 10.07 5.34 -3.22
N GLY A 77 9.61 4.41 -2.40
CA GLY A 77 9.60 3.00 -2.71
C GLY A 77 8.68 2.57 -3.85
N LEU A 78 7.52 3.22 -3.96
CA LEU A 78 6.58 3.03 -5.07
C LEU A 78 7.13 3.67 -6.33
N ARG A 79 7.57 4.93 -6.23
CA ARG A 79 8.24 5.65 -7.32
C ARG A 79 9.40 4.85 -7.92
N ASP A 80 10.33 4.38 -7.09
CA ASP A 80 11.51 3.63 -7.55
C ASP A 80 11.16 2.32 -8.25
N HIS A 81 9.95 1.80 -8.00
CA HIS A 81 9.47 0.56 -8.63
C HIS A 81 8.77 0.82 -9.96
N PHE A 82 7.91 1.85 -10.02
CA PHE A 82 7.05 2.11 -11.18
C PHE A 82 7.66 3.09 -12.20
N GLU A 83 8.63 3.90 -11.79
CA GLU A 83 9.27 4.88 -12.67
C GLU A 83 10.60 4.35 -13.20
N GLU A 84 10.75 4.29 -14.53
CA GLU A 84 12.01 3.87 -15.17
C GLU A 84 13.17 4.81 -14.84
N GLN A 85 12.87 6.10 -14.61
CA GLN A 85 13.85 7.13 -14.28
C GLN A 85 13.43 7.88 -13.00
N PRO A 86 13.63 7.29 -11.81
CA PRO A 86 13.14 7.85 -10.55
C PRO A 86 13.70 9.25 -10.22
N GLY A 87 14.85 9.62 -10.81
CA GLY A 87 15.47 10.93 -10.67
C GLY A 87 14.80 12.05 -11.48
N LEU A 88 13.92 11.74 -12.42
CA LEU A 88 13.22 12.70 -13.28
C LEU A 88 11.73 12.88 -12.89
N THR A 89 11.37 12.41 -11.71
CA THR A 89 9.97 12.30 -11.28
C THR A 89 9.29 13.63 -10.98
N GLY A 90 10.04 14.72 -10.79
CA GLY A 90 9.47 16.08 -10.77
C GLY A 90 8.18 16.18 -9.93
N PRO A 91 7.08 16.73 -10.49
CA PRO A 91 5.79 16.82 -9.80
C PRO A 91 5.12 15.48 -9.46
N ILE A 92 5.40 14.38 -10.17
CA ILE A 92 4.73 13.08 -9.95
C ILE A 92 5.07 12.47 -8.59
N MET A 93 6.15 12.94 -7.94
CA MET A 93 6.48 12.56 -6.57
C MET A 93 5.37 12.98 -5.58
N GLU A 94 4.64 14.07 -5.86
CA GLU A 94 3.49 14.47 -5.03
C GLU A 94 2.34 13.46 -5.16
N ASP A 95 2.10 12.90 -6.35
CA ASP A 95 1.12 11.84 -6.56
C ASP A 95 1.51 10.56 -5.81
N TYR A 96 2.80 10.18 -5.82
CA TYR A 96 3.29 9.05 -5.03
C TYR A 96 3.20 9.28 -3.52
N ARG A 97 3.41 10.53 -3.04
CA ARG A 97 3.20 10.89 -1.63
C ARG A 97 1.74 10.80 -1.25
N PHE A 98 0.85 11.32 -2.10
CA PHE A 98 -0.58 11.23 -1.89
C PHE A 98 -1.04 9.77 -1.83
N LEU A 99 -0.64 8.95 -2.80
CA LEU A 99 -0.87 7.52 -2.83
C LEU A 99 -0.38 6.82 -1.55
N ALA A 100 0.87 7.09 -1.13
CA ALA A 100 1.45 6.53 0.08
C ALA A 100 0.68 6.94 1.35
N SER A 101 0.18 8.18 1.41
CA SER A 101 -0.62 8.67 2.53
C SER A 101 -1.98 7.96 2.64
N VAL A 102 -2.64 7.71 1.50
CA VAL A 102 -3.90 6.95 1.44
C VAL A 102 -3.66 5.52 1.91
N LEU A 103 -2.63 4.86 1.39
CA LEU A 103 -2.26 3.50 1.83
C LEU A 103 -1.94 3.45 3.33
N ALA A 104 -1.16 4.40 3.83
CA ALA A 104 -0.78 4.49 5.25
C ALA A 104 -1.99 4.60 6.19
N ALA A 105 -3.10 5.21 5.76
CA ALA A 105 -4.32 5.33 6.56
C ALA A 105 -5.00 3.97 6.82
N HIS A 106 -4.77 2.99 5.94
CA HIS A 106 -5.35 1.64 6.04
C HIS A 106 -4.38 0.61 6.61
N MET A 107 -3.08 0.89 6.59
CA MET A 107 -2.07 -0.05 7.07
C MET A 107 -2.04 -0.07 8.61
N PRO A 108 -1.91 -1.25 9.24
CA PRO A 108 -1.82 -1.33 10.68
C PRO A 108 -0.58 -0.59 11.18
N ARG A 109 -0.78 0.22 12.23
CA ARG A 109 0.29 0.61 13.14
C ARG A 109 0.51 -0.61 14.04
N LEU A 110 1.44 -1.48 13.63
CA LEU A 110 1.92 -2.58 14.45
C LEU A 110 2.81 -2.02 15.58
#